data_AF-A0A356TFN1-F1
#
_entry.id   AF-A0A356TFN1-F1
#
_cell.length_a   1.000
_cell.length_b   1.000
_cell.length_c   1.000
_cell.angle_alpha   90.00
_cell.angle_beta   90.00
_cell.angle_gamma   90.00
#
_symmetry.space_group_name_H-M   'P 1'
#
loop_
_entity.id
_entity.type
_entity.pdbx_description
1 polymer ?
#
loop_
_entity_poly.entity_id
_entity_poly.type
_entity_poly.pdbx_seq_one_letter_code
_entity_poly.pdbx_strand_id
1 'polypeptide(L)'
;MRDLVHTYFHLPERLDRKTVRELKRRVRAGEVVLVDLRPAEEHAAGHPSGAIHAPADALDAHLDAIPADREVVAFCRGRFCVVAEEGTRRLREAGLSATNLGASP
;
A
#
# COMPACT_ATOMS: atom_id res chain seq x y z
N MET A 1 8.61 -19.53 -8.58
CA MET A 1 7.66 -18.52 -8.06
C MET A 1 7.68 -18.60 -6.54
N ARG A 2 8.58 -17.87 -5.88
CA ARG A 2 8.58 -17.76 -4.41
C ARG A 2 7.63 -16.61 -4.05
N ASP A 3 6.66 -16.89 -3.19
CA ASP A 3 5.69 -15.92 -2.68
C ASP A 3 6.38 -14.70 -2.05
N LEU A 4 6.60 -13.65 -2.83
CA LEU A 4 7.16 -12.34 -2.39
C LEU A 4 6.22 -11.61 -1.43
N VAL A 5 4.97 -12.07 -1.33
CA VAL A 5 4.02 -11.69 -0.27
C VAL A 5 4.45 -12.19 1.10
N HIS A 6 5.46 -13.06 1.19
CA HIS A 6 6.04 -13.48 2.46
C HIS A 6 7.10 -12.49 2.96
N THR A 7 7.83 -11.84 2.05
CA THR A 7 8.95 -10.94 2.36
C THR A 7 8.50 -9.52 2.73
N TYR A 8 7.47 -8.96 2.08
CA TYR A 8 6.92 -7.64 2.47
C TYR A 8 6.19 -7.64 3.80
N PHE A 9 5.59 -8.78 4.16
CA PHE A 9 4.78 -8.93 5.36
C PHE A 9 5.57 -9.49 6.55
N HIS A 10 6.88 -9.73 6.40
CA HIS A 10 7.75 -10.16 7.50
C HIS A 10 8.92 -9.19 7.65
N LEU A 11 8.71 -8.13 8.45
CA LEU A 11 9.58 -7.69 9.55
C LEU A 11 8.68 -6.98 10.60
N PRO A 12 9.00 -7.09 11.90
CA PRO A 12 8.11 -7.49 13.01
C PRO A 12 7.48 -6.28 13.73
N GLU A 13 6.32 -6.29 14.39
CA GLU A 13 5.50 -7.33 15.00
C GLU A 13 4.01 -7.12 14.63
N ARG A 14 3.33 -8.22 14.30
CA ARG A 14 1.86 -8.38 14.22
C ARG A 14 1.07 -7.28 13.47
N LEU A 15 1.23 -7.21 12.15
CA LEU A 15 -0.01 -7.18 11.36
C LEU A 15 -0.64 -8.56 11.57
N ASP A 16 -1.83 -8.64 12.16
CA ASP A 16 -2.50 -9.91 12.41
C ASP A 16 -2.48 -10.72 11.09
N ARG A 17 -2.04 -11.99 11.16
CA ARG A 17 -2.01 -12.89 10.00
C ARG A 17 -3.39 -12.96 9.34
N LYS A 18 -4.46 -12.77 10.12
CA LYS A 18 -5.83 -12.61 9.64
C LYS A 18 -5.98 -11.35 8.78
N THR A 19 -5.54 -10.18 9.26
CA THR A 19 -5.54 -8.89 8.53
C THR A 19 -4.77 -8.96 7.22
N VAL A 20 -3.61 -9.64 7.20
CA VAL A 20 -2.82 -9.81 5.98
C VAL A 20 -3.54 -10.72 4.96
N ARG A 21 -4.12 -11.83 5.42
CA ARG A 21 -4.89 -12.75 4.55
C ARG A 21 -6.15 -12.08 4.01
N GLU A 22 -6.82 -11.33 4.86
CA GLU A 22 -8.00 -10.52 4.54
C GLU A 22 -7.67 -9.52 3.43
N LEU A 23 -6.64 -8.70 3.64
CA LEU A 23 -6.19 -7.73 2.65
C LEU A 23 -5.87 -8.40 1.31
N LYS A 24 -5.14 -9.51 1.31
CA LYS A 24 -4.87 -10.28 0.07
C LYS A 24 -6.16 -10.73 -0.62
N ARG A 25 -7.21 -11.11 0.11
CA ARG A 25 -8.50 -11.48 -0.48
C ARG A 25 -9.16 -10.26 -1.11
N ARG A 26 -9.25 -9.15 -0.37
CA ARG A 26 -9.85 -7.89 -0.83
C ARG A 26 -9.16 -7.35 -2.09
N VAL A 27 -7.81 -7.41 -2.14
CA VAL A 27 -7.03 -7.03 -3.32
C VAL A 27 -7.39 -7.90 -4.52
N ARG A 28 -7.44 -9.22 -4.34
CA ARG A 28 -7.80 -10.17 -5.42
C ARG A 28 -9.25 -10.02 -5.89
N ALA A 29 -10.15 -9.63 -4.98
CA ALA A 29 -11.54 -9.36 -5.30
C ALA A 29 -11.76 -7.99 -5.96
N GLY A 30 -10.72 -7.15 -6.05
CA GLY A 30 -10.83 -5.80 -6.59
C GLY A 30 -11.48 -4.81 -5.63
N GLU A 31 -11.73 -5.18 -4.38
CA GLU A 31 -12.38 -4.32 -3.38
C GLU A 31 -11.44 -3.21 -2.87
N VAL A 32 -10.13 -3.45 -2.91
CA VAL A 32 -9.11 -2.49 -2.51
C VAL A 32 -8.01 -2.39 -3.56
N VAL A 33 -7.30 -1.27 -3.59
CA VAL A 33 -6.07 -1.06 -4.35
C VAL A 33 -4.91 -0.87 -3.38
N LEU A 34 -3.76 -1.49 -3.67
CA LEU A 34 -2.54 -1.25 -2.93
C LEU A 34 -1.78 -0.11 -3.61
N VAL A 35 -1.31 0.86 -2.82
CA VAL A 35 -0.45 1.95 -3.32
C VAL A 35 0.92 1.83 -2.66
N ASP A 36 1.95 1.64 -3.49
CA ASP A 36 3.35 1.53 -3.07
C ASP A 36 4.00 2.92 -3.12
N LEU A 37 4.29 3.48 -1.95
CA LEU A 37 4.85 4.83 -1.80
C LEU A 37 6.38 4.86 -1.85
N ARG A 38 7.03 3.72 -2.08
CA ARG A 38 8.48 3.58 -1.96
C ARG A 38 9.19 4.05 -3.25
N PRO A 39 10.50 4.30 -3.17
CA PRO A 39 11.32 4.60 -4.35
C PRO A 39 11.22 3.51 -5.42
N ALA A 40 11.45 3.90 -6.68
CA ALA A 40 11.33 3.02 -7.84
C ALA A 40 12.24 1.79 -7.76
N GLU A 41 13.42 1.91 -7.18
CA GLU A 41 14.40 0.84 -7.04
C GLU A 41 13.87 -0.27 -6.12
N GLU A 42 13.20 0.12 -5.04
CA GLU A 42 12.59 -0.80 -4.09
C GLU A 42 11.33 -1.47 -4.61
N HIS A 43 10.53 -0.71 -5.38
CA HIS A 43 9.39 -1.25 -6.08
C HIS A 43 9.86 -2.29 -7.12
N ALA A 44 10.87 -1.96 -7.93
CA ALA A 44 11.44 -2.84 -8.94
C ALA A 44 12.12 -4.09 -8.35
N ALA A 45 12.71 -3.98 -7.15
CA ALA A 45 13.27 -5.11 -6.42
C ALA A 45 12.19 -6.14 -5.98
N GLY A 46 10.93 -5.74 -6.01
CA GLY A 46 9.77 -6.61 -5.82
C GLY A 46 8.65 -5.87 -5.10
N HIS A 47 7.40 -6.19 -5.45
CA HIS A 47 6.20 -5.60 -4.86
C HIS A 47 5.00 -6.56 -5.01
N PRO A 48 3.91 -6.36 -4.25
CA PRO A 48 2.68 -7.13 -4.44
C PRO A 48 2.08 -6.92 -5.84
N SER A 49 1.70 -8.00 -6.51
CA SER A 49 1.01 -7.92 -7.81
C SER A 49 -0.26 -7.09 -7.72
N GLY A 50 -0.44 -6.17 -8.67
CA GLY A 50 -1.59 -5.25 -8.71
C GLY A 50 -1.46 -4.03 -7.80
N ALA A 51 -0.32 -3.83 -7.14
CA ALA A 51 -0.01 -2.56 -6.49
C ALA A 51 0.27 -1.48 -7.53
N ILE A 52 -0.29 -0.29 -7.32
CA ILE A 52 0.00 0.92 -8.07
C ILE A 52 1.23 1.56 -7.43
N HIS A 53 2.27 1.78 -8.23
CA HIS A 53 3.45 2.51 -7.77
C HIS A 53 3.19 4.01 -7.85
N ALA A 54 3.27 4.68 -6.71
CA ALA A 54 3.13 6.13 -6.62
C ALA A 54 4.10 6.63 -5.53
N PRO A 55 5.39 6.83 -5.87
CA PRO A 55 6.40 7.30 -4.93
C PRO A 55 5.92 8.53 -4.15
N ALA A 56 6.19 8.58 -2.84
CA ALA A 56 5.70 9.69 -2.02
C ALA A 56 6.21 11.07 -2.48
N ASP A 57 7.42 11.15 -3.03
CA ASP A 57 8.01 12.36 -3.61
C ASP A 57 7.36 12.79 -4.93
N ALA A 58 6.71 11.88 -5.64
CA ALA A 58 6.01 12.12 -6.91
C ALA A 58 4.49 11.91 -6.83
N LEU A 59 3.93 11.71 -5.63
CA LEU A 59 2.56 11.21 -5.44
C LEU A 59 1.50 12.04 -6.18
N ASP A 60 1.62 13.37 -6.17
CA ASP A 60 0.63 14.26 -6.81
C ASP A 60 0.53 14.02 -8.32
N ALA A 61 1.64 13.65 -8.98
CA ALA A 61 1.67 13.34 -10.40
C ALA A 61 1.03 11.99 -10.73
N HIS A 62 0.75 11.16 -9.72
CA HIS A 62 0.21 9.82 -9.88
C HIS A 62 -1.24 9.68 -9.36
N LEU A 63 -1.84 10.73 -8.82
CA LEU A 63 -3.20 10.68 -8.26
C LEU A 63 -4.24 10.22 -9.29
N ASP A 64 -4.12 10.67 -10.54
CA ASP A 64 -5.05 10.30 -11.63
C ASP A 64 -4.99 8.80 -12.00
N ALA A 65 -3.89 8.11 -11.66
CA ALA A 65 -3.75 6.68 -11.88
C ALA A 65 -4.42 5.86 -10.77
N ILE A 66 -4.84 6.48 -9.67
CA ILE A 66 -5.42 5.79 -8.50
C ILE A 66 -6.94 5.79 -8.62
N PRO A 67 -7.59 4.61 -8.64
CA PRO A 67 -9.05 4.53 -8.73
C PRO A 67 -9.73 5.18 -7.52
N ALA A 68 -10.56 6.20 -7.77
CA ALA A 68 -11.27 6.93 -6.73
C ALA A 68 -12.51 6.19 -6.18
N ASP A 69 -12.98 5.16 -6.89
CA ASP A 69 -14.14 4.34 -6.54
C ASP A 69 -13.82 3.18 -5.59
N ARG A 70 -12.55 3.03 -5.19
CA ARG A 70 -12.05 1.90 -4.40
C ARG A 70 -11.31 2.37 -3.15
N GLU A 71 -11.31 1.54 -2.12
CA GLU A 71 -10.50 1.79 -0.93
C GLU A 71 -9.02 1.61 -1.27
N VAL A 72 -8.23 2.63 -0.93
CA VAL A 72 -6.78 2.68 -1.12
C VAL A 72 -6.09 2.24 0.16
N VAL A 73 -5.20 1.27 0.06
CA VAL A 73 -4.31 0.85 1.16
C VAL A 73 -2.89 1.19 0.77
N ALA A 74 -2.38 2.28 1.33
CA ALA A 74 -1.02 2.76 1.07
C ALA A 74 -0.02 2.04 1.97
N PHE A 75 1.16 1.72 1.42
CA PHE A 75 2.24 1.07 2.18
C PHE A 75 3.62 1.61 1.83
N CYS A 76 4.54 1.43 2.78
CA CYS A 76 5.94 1.83 2.73
C CYS A 76 6.80 0.69 3.35
N ARG A 77 8.00 0.98 3.83
CA ARG A 77 8.96 0.11 4.56
C ARG A 77 8.47 -0.32 5.97
N GLY A 78 7.17 -0.55 6.15
CA GLY A 78 6.59 -1.10 7.39
C GLY A 78 5.63 -0.19 8.17
N ARG A 79 5.16 -0.70 9.32
CA ARG A 79 4.04 -0.16 10.11
C ARG A 79 4.23 1.28 10.59
N PHE A 80 5.45 1.66 10.94
CA PHE A 80 5.77 2.96 11.52
C PHE A 80 6.41 3.93 10.50
N CYS A 81 6.26 3.65 9.20
CA CYS A 81 6.80 4.54 8.19
C CYS A 81 5.99 5.85 8.16
N VAL A 82 6.59 6.94 8.61
CA VAL A 82 6.02 8.30 8.56
C VAL A 82 5.61 8.70 7.14
N VAL A 83 6.37 8.23 6.13
CA VAL A 83 6.03 8.46 4.71
C VAL A 83 4.68 7.83 4.35
N ALA A 84 4.31 6.70 4.94
CA ALA A 84 3.00 6.09 4.67
C ALA A 84 1.86 6.88 5.31
N GLU A 85 2.06 7.48 6.48
CA GLU A 85 1.07 8.37 7.08
C GLU A 85 0.88 9.63 6.25
N GLU A 86 1.98 10.27 5.87
CA GLU A 86 1.97 11.48 5.05
C GLU A 86 1.39 11.24 3.64
N GLY A 87 1.78 10.15 2.99
CA GLY A 87 1.18 9.75 1.72
C GLY A 87 -0.31 9.44 1.84
N THR A 88 -0.74 8.77 2.93
CA THR A 88 -2.16 8.52 3.20
C THR A 88 -2.93 9.84 3.39
N ARG A 89 -2.35 10.81 4.09
CA ARG A 89 -2.94 12.15 4.26
C ARG A 89 -3.15 12.84 2.91
N ARG A 90 -2.13 12.87 2.06
CA ARG A 90 -2.21 13.47 0.72
C ARG A 90 -3.24 12.79 -0.18
N LEU A 91 -3.32 11.46 -0.15
CA LEU A 91 -4.35 10.70 -0.86
C LEU A 91 -5.77 11.11 -0.41
N ARG A 92 -5.98 11.28 0.90
CA ARG A 92 -7.27 11.75 1.45
C ARG A 92 -7.59 13.18 1.05
N GLU A 93 -6.59 14.06 1.03
CA GLU A 93 -6.73 15.45 0.58
C GLU A 93 -7.10 15.53 -0.90
N ALA A 94 -6.64 14.58 -1.71
CA ALA A 94 -7.05 14.39 -3.09
C ALA A 94 -8.45 13.75 -3.26
N GLY A 95 -9.17 13.48 -2.16
CA GLY A 95 -10.52 12.92 -2.18
C GLY A 95 -10.58 11.39 -2.22
N LEU A 96 -9.45 10.69 -2.10
CA LEU A 96 -9.40 9.23 -2.12
C LEU A 96 -9.70 8.63 -0.73
N SER A 97 -10.45 7.53 -0.69
CA SER A 97 -10.66 6.75 0.53
C SER A 97 -9.40 5.95 0.86
N ALA A 98 -8.45 6.55 1.58
CA ALA A 98 -7.14 5.93 1.85
C ALA A 98 -6.91 5.54 3.31
N THR A 99 -6.23 4.42 3.53
CA THR A 99 -5.69 3.98 4.83
C THR A 99 -4.23 3.55 4.70
N ASN A 100 -3.45 3.70 5.78
CA ASN A 100 -2.11 3.16 5.85
C ASN A 100 -2.18 1.68 6.27
N LEU A 101 -1.47 0.80 5.58
CA LEU A 101 -1.35 -0.62 5.92
C LEU A 101 -0.90 -0.83 7.39
N GLY A 102 -0.06 0.05 7.92
CA GLY A 102 0.38 0.06 9.32
C GLY A 102 -0.67 0.53 10.32
N ALA A 103 -1.68 1.29 9.87
CA ALA A 103 -2.78 1.78 10.70
C ALA A 103 -3.97 0.81 10.74
N SER A 104 -3.90 -0.33 10.04
CA SER A 104 -4.91 -1.37 10.15
C SER A 104 -4.94 -1.89 11.60
N PRO A 105 -6.11 -1.91 12.26
CA PRO A 105 -6.26 -2.41 13.63
C PRO A 105 -5.86 -3.88 13.76
#